data_AF-A0A1H9BC07-F1
#
_entry.id   AF-A0A1H9BC07-F1
#
_cell.length_a   1.000
_cell.length_b   1.000
_cell.length_c   1.000
_cell.angle_alpha   90.00
_cell.angle_beta   90.00
_cell.angle_gamma   90.00
#
_symmetry.space_group_name_H-M   'P 1'
#
loop_
_entity.id
_entity.type
_entity.pdbx_description
1 polymer ?
#
loop_
_entity_poly.entity_id
_entity_poly.type
_entity_poly.pdbx_seq_one_letter_code
_entity_poly.pdbx_strand_id
1 'polypeptide(L)'
;MNSSRPYLVRALYEWIVDNDCTPHMLVNAEYPAVQVPQGFASDGQIVLNISPSAVRSLHMDNEAVSFEGRFGGVAHTLYVPIGAILGIYARENGQGMVFELEPPLADEDDLEDGGVEPDDDGPPEPPRPSGRPSLKVVK
;
A
#
# COMPACT_ATOMS: atom_id res chain seq x y z
N MET A 1 -8.34 -10.20 -13.41
CA MET A 1 -8.92 -8.93 -12.91
C MET A 1 -7.75 -8.11 -12.40
N ASN A 2 -7.63 -6.86 -12.81
CA ASN A 2 -6.49 -6.02 -12.41
C ASN A 2 -6.60 -5.62 -10.92
N SER A 3 -5.48 -5.25 -10.30
CA SER A 3 -5.45 -4.81 -8.90
C SER A 3 -6.45 -3.68 -8.65
N SER A 4 -7.18 -3.76 -7.53
CA SER A 4 -8.10 -2.70 -7.07
C SER A 4 -7.37 -1.55 -6.37
N ARG A 5 -6.09 -1.75 -6.01
CA ARG A 5 -5.24 -0.81 -5.28
C ARG A 5 -5.22 0.61 -5.85
N PRO A 6 -5.00 0.86 -7.16
CA PRO A 6 -4.92 2.24 -7.65
C PRO A 6 -6.24 3.00 -7.50
N TYR A 7 -7.38 2.29 -7.61
CA TYR A 7 -8.70 2.87 -7.42
C TYR A 7 -8.96 3.23 -5.96
N LEU A 8 -8.55 2.34 -5.05
CA LEU A 8 -8.67 2.57 -3.61
C LEU A 8 -7.77 3.71 -3.14
N VAL A 9 -6.54 3.81 -3.65
CA VAL A 9 -5.61 4.93 -3.37
C VAL A 9 -6.25 6.26 -3.76
N ARG A 10 -6.78 6.37 -4.98
CA ARG A 10 -7.47 7.59 -5.44
C ARG A 10 -8.69 7.92 -4.57
N ALA A 11 -9.55 6.94 -4.29
CA ALA A 11 -10.76 7.18 -3.49
C ALA A 11 -10.44 7.65 -2.07
N LEU A 12 -9.43 7.04 -1.43
CA LEU A 12 -8.99 7.44 -0.10
C LEU A 12 -8.29 8.79 -0.09
N TYR A 13 -7.51 9.10 -1.13
CA TYR A 13 -6.92 10.43 -1.29
C TYR A 13 -8.00 11.51 -1.29
N GLU A 14 -8.98 11.41 -2.19
CA GLU A 14 -10.07 12.39 -2.31
C GLU A 14 -10.83 12.50 -0.98
N TRP A 15 -11.17 11.35 -0.37
CA TRP A 15 -11.85 11.34 0.92
C TRP A 15 -11.05 12.03 2.04
N ILE A 16 -9.73 11.83 2.11
CA ILE A 16 -8.88 12.51 3.10
C ILE A 16 -8.87 14.02 2.85
N VAL A 17 -8.72 14.45 1.59
CA VAL A 17 -8.68 15.87 1.21
C VAL A 17 -10.02 16.56 1.47
N ASP A 18 -11.14 15.92 1.14
CA ASP A 18 -12.49 16.43 1.38
C ASP A 18 -12.82 16.62 2.87
N ASN A 19 -12.09 15.93 3.76
CA ASN A 19 -12.19 16.07 5.21
C ASN A 19 -11.13 17.03 5.78
N ASP A 20 -10.55 17.91 4.96
CA ASP A 20 -9.54 18.90 5.35
C ASP A 20 -8.32 18.27 6.05
N CYS A 21 -8.01 17.01 5.75
CA CYS A 21 -6.88 16.27 6.33
C CYS A 21 -5.70 16.18 5.36
N THR A 22 -4.52 15.83 5.88
CA THR A 22 -3.28 15.76 5.09
C THR A 22 -3.01 14.33 4.63
N PRO A 23 -3.16 13.99 3.34
CA PRO A 23 -2.90 12.64 2.85
C PRO A 23 -1.41 12.33 2.87
N HIS A 24 -1.04 11.27 3.57
CA HIS A 24 0.30 10.68 3.61
C HIS A 24 0.27 9.30 2.98
N MET A 25 1.25 9.03 2.12
CA MET A 25 1.42 7.75 1.42
C MET A 25 2.67 7.05 1.95
N LEU A 26 2.49 5.84 2.47
CA LEU A 26 3.59 4.97 2.89
C LEU A 26 4.04 4.13 1.70
N VAL A 27 5.34 4.17 1.40
CA VAL A 27 5.92 3.56 0.20
C VAL A 27 7.13 2.71 0.57
N ASN A 28 7.23 1.53 -0.05
CA ASN A 28 8.45 0.74 -0.08
C ASN A 28 9.44 1.38 -1.06
N ALA A 29 10.50 2.01 -0.54
CA ALA A 29 11.52 2.69 -1.34
C ALA A 29 12.46 1.72 -2.08
N GLU A 30 12.46 0.43 -1.73
CA GLU A 30 13.28 -0.60 -2.36
C GLU A 30 12.55 -1.36 -3.48
N TYR A 31 11.26 -1.06 -3.69
CA TYR A 31 10.47 -1.71 -4.73
C TYR A 31 11.00 -1.33 -6.14
N PRO A 32 11.04 -2.28 -7.10
CA PRO A 32 11.55 -2.00 -8.45
C PRO A 32 10.92 -0.76 -9.10
N ALA A 33 11.75 0.03 -9.77
CA ALA A 33 11.36 1.26 -10.46
C ALA A 33 10.83 2.41 -9.58
N VAL A 34 10.83 2.29 -8.24
CA VAL A 34 10.56 3.46 -7.37
C VAL A 34 11.65 4.51 -7.56
N GLN A 35 11.23 5.76 -7.75
CA GLN A 35 12.10 6.92 -7.85
C GLN A 35 11.74 7.91 -6.76
N VAL A 36 12.52 7.90 -5.68
CA VAL A 36 12.43 8.85 -4.56
C VAL A 36 13.83 9.36 -4.19
N PRO A 37 13.96 10.58 -3.63
CA PRO A 37 15.26 11.10 -3.21
C PRO A 37 15.92 10.22 -2.14
N GLN A 38 17.19 9.88 -2.36
CA GLN A 38 17.98 9.09 -1.40
C GLN A 38 18.20 9.84 -0.08
N GLY A 39 18.34 9.10 1.01
CA GLY A 39 18.59 9.65 2.35
C GLY A 39 17.34 10.13 3.09
N PHE A 40 16.16 10.10 2.47
CA PHE A 40 14.87 10.38 3.12
C PHE A 40 14.09 9.13 3.52
N ALA A 41 14.55 7.95 3.09
CA ALA A 41 13.98 6.67 3.49
C ALA A 41 14.63 6.16 4.79
N SER A 42 13.85 5.45 5.61
CA SER A 42 14.28 4.72 6.80
C SER A 42 13.79 3.28 6.70
N ASP A 43 14.66 2.30 6.94
CA ASP A 43 14.31 0.87 6.91
C ASP A 43 13.61 0.44 5.60
N GLY A 44 14.12 0.95 4.47
CA GLY A 44 13.56 0.66 3.14
C GLY A 44 12.22 1.33 2.85
N GLN A 45 11.71 2.18 3.75
CA GLN A 45 10.41 2.82 3.61
C GLN A 45 10.51 4.35 3.61
N ILE A 46 9.55 5.00 2.95
CA ILE A 46 9.42 6.45 2.94
C ILE A 46 7.95 6.83 3.07
N VAL A 47 7.69 7.89 3.84
CA VAL A 47 6.37 8.51 3.95
C VAL A 47 6.38 9.79 3.12
N LEU A 48 5.44 9.87 2.18
CA LEU A 48 5.31 10.98 1.26
C LEU A 48 4.05 11.78 1.58
N ASN A 49 4.21 13.07 1.86
CA ASN A 49 3.07 13.99 1.93
C ASN A 49 2.62 14.33 0.51
N ILE A 50 1.41 13.91 0.15
CA ILE A 50 0.82 14.13 -1.17
C ILE A 50 -0.32 15.15 -1.15
N SER A 51 -0.44 15.96 -0.08
CA SER A 51 -1.47 17.01 -0.01
C SER A 51 -1.34 18.00 -1.16
N PRO A 52 -2.46 18.61 -1.64
CA PRO A 52 -2.42 19.59 -2.73
C PRO A 52 -1.44 20.77 -2.49
N SER A 53 -1.19 21.10 -1.22
CA SER A 53 -0.24 22.14 -0.81
C SER A 53 1.23 21.71 -0.82
N ALA A 54 1.52 20.42 -0.76
CA ALA A 54 2.88 19.88 -0.64
C ALA A 54 3.48 19.46 -1.98
N VAL A 55 2.63 19.13 -2.97
CA VAL A 55 3.06 18.58 -4.26
C VAL A 55 2.53 19.39 -5.44
N ARG A 56 3.14 19.18 -6.61
CA ARG A 56 2.68 19.71 -7.89
C ARG A 56 2.56 18.58 -8.90
N SER A 57 1.72 18.80 -9.92
CA SER A 57 1.57 17.86 -11.05
C SER A 57 1.30 16.43 -10.57
N LEU A 58 0.34 16.28 -9.63
CA LEU A 58 -0.01 14.99 -9.06
C LEU A 58 -0.83 14.19 -10.08
N HIS A 59 -0.28 13.06 -10.50
CA HIS A 59 -0.92 12.08 -11.37
C HIS A 59 -1.04 10.75 -10.62
N MET A 60 -2.25 10.20 -10.57
CA MET A 60 -2.53 8.90 -9.94
C MET A 60 -3.12 7.95 -10.98
N ASP A 61 -2.27 7.30 -11.75
CA ASP A 61 -2.68 6.36 -12.80
C ASP A 61 -2.84 4.95 -12.23
N ASN A 62 -3.16 3.98 -13.10
CA ASN A 62 -3.29 2.58 -12.68
C ASN A 62 -1.93 1.88 -12.49
N GLU A 63 -0.87 2.42 -13.08
CA GLU A 63 0.47 1.85 -13.04
C GLU A 63 1.33 2.47 -11.94
N ALA A 64 1.21 3.79 -11.75
CA ALA A 64 2.00 4.53 -10.78
C ALA A 64 1.31 5.84 -10.32
N VAL A 65 1.79 6.34 -9.18
CA VAL A 65 1.58 7.71 -8.71
C VAL A 65 2.85 8.51 -9.00
N SER A 66 2.71 9.66 -9.64
CA SER A 66 3.82 10.58 -9.93
C SER A 66 3.49 12.01 -9.55
N PHE A 67 4.49 12.76 -9.09
CA PHE A 67 4.34 14.15 -8.68
C PHE A 67 5.69 14.84 -8.50
N GLU A 68 5.67 16.17 -8.40
CA GLU A 68 6.82 16.97 -7.99
C GLU A 68 6.70 17.36 -6.52
N GLY A 69 7.73 17.09 -5.72
CA GLY A 69 7.81 17.42 -4.30
C GLY A 69 9.14 18.09 -3.93
N ARG A 70 9.23 18.67 -2.72
CA ARG A 70 10.47 19.29 -2.23
C ARG A 70 11.07 18.53 -1.06
N PHE A 71 12.35 18.19 -1.17
CA PHE A 71 13.11 17.45 -0.18
C PHE A 71 14.37 18.26 0.17
N GLY A 72 14.55 18.64 1.44
CA GLY A 72 15.63 19.54 1.85
C GLY A 72 15.61 20.90 1.13
N GLY A 73 14.43 21.34 0.67
CA GLY A 73 14.29 22.57 -0.12
C GLY A 73 14.66 22.43 -1.60
N VAL A 74 15.02 21.24 -2.09
CA VAL A 74 15.28 20.97 -3.52
C VAL A 74 14.06 20.27 -4.14
N ALA A 75 13.68 20.66 -5.35
CA ALA A 75 12.56 20.03 -6.06
C ALA A 75 13.00 18.71 -6.72
N HIS A 76 12.16 17.69 -6.61
CA HIS A 76 12.34 16.38 -7.21
C HIS A 76 11.05 15.91 -7.87
N THR A 77 11.18 15.21 -8.99
CA THR A 77 10.08 14.42 -9.57
C THR A 77 10.14 13.02 -8.96
N LEU A 78 8.99 12.54 -8.49
CA LEU A 78 8.84 11.24 -7.86
C LEU A 78 7.98 10.34 -8.75
N TYR A 79 8.32 9.06 -8.76
CA TYR A 79 7.58 8.02 -9.45
C TYR A 79 7.44 6.81 -8.52
N VAL A 80 6.20 6.43 -8.23
CA VAL A 80 5.87 5.38 -7.27
C VAL A 80 4.94 4.37 -7.95
N PRO A 81 5.43 3.20 -8.38
CA PRO A 81 4.58 2.11 -8.86
C PRO A 81 3.51 1.76 -7.85
N ILE A 82 2.31 1.39 -8.30
CA ILE A 82 1.19 1.08 -7.41
C ILE A 82 1.52 -0.08 -6.44
N GLY A 83 2.27 -1.09 -6.90
CA GLY A 83 2.73 -2.19 -6.05
C GLY A 83 3.66 -1.77 -4.90
N ALA A 84 4.32 -0.60 -5.01
CA ALA A 84 5.19 -0.06 -3.97
C ALA A 84 4.42 0.66 -2.85
N ILE A 85 3.13 0.96 -3.05
CA ILE A 85 2.31 1.67 -2.07
C ILE A 85 1.86 0.69 -1.00
N LEU A 86 2.36 0.90 0.22
CA LEU A 86 2.05 0.10 1.41
C LEU A 86 0.82 0.64 2.15
N GLY A 87 0.48 1.92 1.98
CA GLY A 87 -0.71 2.49 2.59
C GLY A 87 -0.92 3.96 2.27
N ILE A 88 -2.13 4.44 2.52
CA ILE A 88 -2.50 5.85 2.47
C ILE A 88 -3.35 6.20 3.68
N TYR A 89 -3.03 7.30 4.36
CA TYR A 89 -3.70 7.71 5.59
C TYR A 89 -3.69 9.23 5.81
N ALA A 90 -4.65 9.72 6.59
CA ALA A 90 -4.68 11.08 7.09
C ALA A 90 -3.65 11.25 8.21
N ARG A 91 -2.73 12.20 8.07
CA ARG A 91 -1.69 12.49 9.06
C ARG A 91 -2.25 12.78 10.46
N GLU A 92 -3.42 13.41 10.54
CA GLU A 92 -4.02 13.96 11.75
C GLU A 92 -4.51 12.89 12.72
N ASN A 93 -5.06 11.79 12.19
CA ASN A 93 -5.75 10.78 12.98
C ASN A 93 -5.40 9.34 12.58
N GLY A 94 -4.56 9.14 11.57
CA GLY A 94 -4.13 7.82 11.10
C GLY A 94 -5.21 7.04 10.34
N GLN A 95 -6.37 7.63 10.06
CA GLN A 95 -7.43 6.96 9.31
C GLN A 95 -7.04 6.79 7.84
N GLY A 96 -7.32 5.62 7.29
CA GLY A 96 -6.93 5.26 5.94
C GLY A 96 -6.88 3.75 5.78
N MET A 97 -5.99 3.28 4.92
CA MET A 97 -5.83 1.87 4.63
C MET A 97 -4.37 1.50 4.44
N VAL A 98 -4.03 0.30 4.92
CA VAL A 98 -2.76 -0.40 4.65
C VAL A 98 -3.06 -1.49 3.63
N PHE A 99 -2.19 -1.63 2.63
CA PHE A 99 -2.28 -2.65 1.61
C PHE A 99 -1.35 -3.81 1.93
N GLU A 100 -1.73 -5.02 1.54
CA GLU A 100 -0.84 -6.18 1.57
C GLU A 100 0.27 -6.01 0.52
N LEU A 101 1.44 -6.64 0.74
CA LEU A 101 2.44 -6.69 -0.33
C LEU A 101 1.89 -7.57 -1.47
N GLU A 102 1.62 -6.96 -2.62
CA GLU A 102 1.41 -7.73 -3.84
C GLU A 102 2.79 -8.23 -4.31
N PRO A 103 2.96 -9.55 -4.58
CA PRO A 103 4.15 -10.00 -5.28
C PRO A 103 4.25 -9.24 -6.61
N PRO A 104 5.46 -8.84 -7.05
CA PRO A 104 5.60 -8.21 -8.36
C PRO A 104 4.94 -9.13 -9.39
N LEU A 105 4.02 -8.57 -10.17
CA LEU A 105 3.39 -9.27 -11.28
C LEU A 105 4.54 -9.73 -12.18
N ALA A 106 4.83 -11.03 -12.19
CA ALA A 106 5.61 -11.62 -13.25
C ALA A 106 4.81 -11.37 -14.54
N ASP A 107 5.47 -10.87 -15.57
CA ASP A 107 4.85 -10.58 -16.87
C ASP A 107 3.94 -11.75 -17.28
N GLU A 108 2.64 -11.49 -17.41
CA GLU A 108 1.58 -12.50 -17.66
C GLU A 108 1.63 -13.12 -19.08
N ASP A 109 2.80 -13.20 -19.71
CA ASP A 109 2.98 -13.80 -21.05
C ASP A 109 3.35 -15.30 -21.03
N ASP A 110 3.42 -15.95 -19.87
CA ASP A 110 3.97 -17.32 -19.77
C ASP A 110 3.18 -18.28 -18.84
N LEU A 111 1.85 -18.28 -18.92
CA LEU A 111 1.02 -19.30 -18.25
C LEU A 111 0.06 -19.98 -19.23
N GLU A 112 0.60 -20.86 -20.08
CA GLU A 112 -0.14 -22.06 -20.49
C GLU A 112 0.07 -23.17 -19.44
N ASP A 113 -1.06 -23.61 -18.89
CA ASP A 113 -1.42 -24.98 -18.55
C ASP A 113 -0.62 -25.71 -17.46
N GLY A 114 -1.29 -25.93 -16.32
CA GLY A 114 -0.84 -26.92 -15.34
C GLY A 114 -1.62 -26.91 -14.04
N GLY A 115 -2.86 -27.39 -14.06
CA GLY A 115 -3.62 -27.65 -12.84
C GLY A 115 -2.96 -28.73 -11.98
N VAL A 116 -2.88 -28.49 -10.68
CA VAL A 116 -2.72 -29.51 -9.64
C VAL A 116 -3.39 -29.01 -8.35
N GLU A 117 -4.46 -29.70 -7.95
CA GLU A 117 -5.05 -29.61 -6.61
C GLU A 117 -4.01 -30.03 -5.56
N PRO A 118 -3.98 -29.42 -4.36
CA PRO A 118 -3.26 -30.00 -3.24
C PRO A 118 -4.18 -30.98 -2.48
N ASP A 119 -3.81 -32.27 -2.58
CA ASP A 119 -4.25 -33.36 -1.71
C ASP A 119 -3.80 -33.14 -0.26
N ASP A 120 -4.62 -33.68 0.63
CA ASP A 120 -4.56 -33.73 2.09
C ASP A 120 -3.41 -34.62 2.60
N ASP A 121 -2.55 -34.11 3.51
CA ASP A 121 -1.84 -34.93 4.52
C ASP A 121 -1.04 -34.06 5.51
N GLY A 122 -1.51 -33.95 6.76
CA GLY A 122 -0.82 -33.26 7.87
C GLY A 122 -0.12 -34.22 8.85
N PRO A 123 0.83 -33.71 9.66
CA PRO A 123 1.11 -34.24 11.00
C PRO A 123 1.16 -33.17 12.12
N PRO A 124 1.12 -33.55 13.42
CA PRO A 124 0.17 -33.02 14.40
C PRO A 124 0.65 -31.82 15.25
N GLU A 125 -0.29 -30.99 15.70
CA GLU A 125 -0.05 -29.89 16.66
C GLU A 125 0.06 -30.37 18.12
N PRO A 126 0.92 -29.72 18.95
CA PRO A 126 1.00 -29.96 20.39
C PRO A 126 -0.17 -29.29 21.15
N PRO A 127 -0.57 -29.83 22.33
CA PRO A 127 -1.81 -29.41 23.00
C PRO A 127 -1.67 -28.05 23.67
N ARG A 128 -2.62 -27.13 23.42
CA ARG A 128 -2.73 -25.85 24.13
C ARG A 128 -3.83 -25.90 25.21
N PRO A 129 -3.58 -25.31 26.39
CA PRO A 129 -4.44 -25.45 27.58
C PRO A 129 -5.78 -24.70 27.47
N SER A 130 -6.72 -25.20 28.26
CA SER A 130 -8.14 -24.86 28.31
C SER A 130 -8.46 -23.44 28.80
N GLY A 131 -9.50 -22.85 28.21
CA GLY A 131 -10.41 -21.94 28.91
C GLY A 131 -10.50 -20.51 28.38
N ARG A 132 -11.50 -20.23 27.53
CA ARG A 132 -12.15 -18.91 27.47
C ARG A 132 -13.67 -19.04 27.27
N PRO A 133 -14.48 -18.19 27.91
CA PRO A 133 -15.92 -18.39 28.09
C PRO A 133 -16.77 -17.92 26.91
N SER A 134 -17.93 -18.56 26.70
CA SER A 134 -18.91 -18.18 25.69
C SER A 134 -19.99 -17.24 26.26
N LEU A 135 -20.25 -16.12 25.59
CA LEU A 135 -21.36 -15.22 25.89
C LEU A 135 -22.64 -15.76 25.23
N LYS A 136 -23.71 -15.93 26.01
CA LYS A 136 -25.06 -16.25 25.50
C LYS A 136 -25.84 -14.98 25.23
N VAL A 137 -26.42 -14.87 24.03
CA VAL A 137 -27.42 -13.86 23.67
C VAL A 137 -28.75 -14.23 24.33
N VAL A 138 -29.40 -13.26 24.98
CA VAL A 138 -30.75 -13.40 25.56
C VAL A 138 -31.75 -12.68 24.65
N LYS A 139 -32.92 -13.30 24.45
CA LYS A 139 -34.05 -12.79 23.69
C LYS A 139 -34.98 -11.95 24.56
#